data_AF-K7R3F4-F1
#
_entry.id   AF-K7R3F4-F1
#
_cell.length_a   1.000
_cell.length_b   1.000
_cell.length_c   1.000
_cell.angle_alpha   90.00
_cell.angle_beta   90.00
_cell.angle_gamma   90.00
#
_symmetry.space_group_name_H-M   'P 1'
#
loop_
_entity.id
_entity.type
_entity.pdbx_description
1 polymer ?
#
loop_
_entity_poly.entity_id
_entity_poly.type
_entity_poly.pdbx_seq_one_letter_code
_entity_poly.pdbx_strand_id
1 'polypeptide(L)'
;MRAWAFLLPFLLLAPPAFGQGPGEVLARCALLLKGLEVQALYREEGVTLVLLGRGRPYLLLALEGGRPLPYAGPLRGRPLGRRPLPFLPELTLARRVLLLEGEYRCLVLHRGRVVGVLRLDPSLEPIPLEPPPGP
;
A
#
# COMPACT_ATOMS: atom_id res chain seq x y z
N MET A 1 -24.20 24.33 -56.98
CA MET A 1 -23.95 25.01 -55.70
C MET A 1 -23.64 23.93 -54.66
N ARG A 2 -22.47 24.02 -54.03
CA ARG A 2 -21.87 23.01 -53.13
C ARG A 2 -22.59 23.05 -51.76
N ALA A 3 -23.16 21.94 -51.31
CA ALA A 3 -23.59 21.77 -49.92
C ALA A 3 -22.56 20.86 -49.22
N TRP A 4 -21.66 21.48 -48.48
CA TRP A 4 -20.68 20.86 -47.60
C TRP A 4 -20.98 21.27 -46.15
N ALA A 5 -20.69 20.37 -45.21
CA ALA A 5 -20.85 20.50 -43.75
C ALA A 5 -22.33 20.51 -43.32
N PHE A 6 -22.80 19.63 -42.43
CA PHE A 6 -22.29 19.48 -41.08
C PHE A 6 -22.15 17.99 -40.70
N LEU A 7 -20.90 17.54 -40.68
CA LEU A 7 -20.50 16.42 -39.82
C LEU A 7 -20.56 16.89 -38.36
N LEU A 8 -21.08 16.01 -37.50
CA LEU A 8 -21.03 16.04 -36.04
C LEU A 8 -19.70 16.61 -35.50
N PRO A 9 -19.75 17.33 -34.35
CA PRO A 9 -19.45 16.63 -33.11
C PRO A 9 -20.23 17.16 -31.91
N PHE A 10 -21.31 16.48 -31.53
CA PHE A 10 -21.93 16.62 -30.20
C PHE A 10 -21.45 15.48 -29.28
N LEU A 11 -20.15 15.21 -29.30
CA LEU A 11 -19.49 14.14 -28.53
C LEU A 11 -18.37 14.72 -27.65
N LEU A 12 -18.60 15.89 -27.04
CA LEU A 12 -17.63 16.60 -26.21
C LEU A 12 -18.23 17.12 -24.89
N LEU A 13 -19.14 16.37 -24.29
CA LEU A 13 -19.56 16.59 -22.90
C LEU A 13 -19.67 15.28 -22.13
N ALA A 14 -18.57 14.52 -22.10
CA ALA A 14 -18.30 13.69 -20.94
C ALA A 14 -17.43 14.54 -20.00
N PRO A 15 -17.85 14.80 -18.75
CA PRO A 15 -16.90 15.30 -17.75
C PRO A 15 -15.75 14.30 -17.66
N PRO A 16 -14.49 14.73 -17.42
CA PRO A 16 -13.44 13.78 -17.10
C PRO A 16 -13.90 13.03 -15.86
N ALA A 17 -14.21 11.74 -16.02
CA ALA A 17 -14.22 10.84 -14.89
C ALA A 17 -12.80 10.91 -14.32
N PHE A 18 -12.60 11.67 -13.24
CA PHE A 18 -11.38 11.69 -12.45
C PHE A 18 -11.26 10.31 -11.76
N GLY A 19 -11.05 9.27 -12.54
CA GLY A 19 -10.57 7.98 -12.08
C GLY A 19 -9.07 7.99 -12.27
N GLN A 20 -8.33 8.16 -11.18
CA GLN A 20 -6.89 7.98 -11.19
C GLN A 20 -6.57 6.60 -11.77
N GLY A 21 -5.72 6.57 -12.80
CA GLY A 21 -5.42 5.34 -13.50
C GLY A 21 -4.65 4.36 -12.59
N PRO A 22 -4.71 3.04 -12.84
CA PRO A 22 -3.95 2.05 -12.05
C PRO A 22 -2.44 2.33 -11.98
N GLY A 23 -1.88 3.01 -12.98
CA GLY A 23 -0.47 3.42 -12.99
C GLY A 23 -0.14 4.50 -11.96
N GLU A 24 -1.05 5.45 -11.73
CA GLU A 24 -0.87 6.53 -10.76
C GLU A 24 -0.90 5.99 -9.33
N VAL A 25 -1.84 5.08 -9.06
CA VAL A 25 -1.93 4.37 -7.79
C VAL A 25 -0.65 3.58 -7.51
N LEU A 26 -0.13 2.83 -8.49
CA LEU A 26 1.13 2.10 -8.34
C LEU A 26 2.31 3.02 -8.05
N ALA A 27 2.39 4.16 -8.74
CA ALA A 27 3.45 5.14 -8.51
C ALA A 27 3.39 5.71 -7.09
N ARG A 28 2.19 6.05 -6.60
CA ARG A 28 1.99 6.51 -5.22
C ARG A 28 2.39 5.43 -4.21
N CYS A 29 1.93 4.20 -4.39
CA CYS A 29 2.30 3.08 -3.52
C CYS A 29 3.82 2.84 -3.53
N ALA A 30 4.49 2.99 -4.67
CA ALA A 30 5.94 2.82 -4.75
C ALA A 30 6.70 3.90 -3.98
N LEU A 31 6.22 5.15 -4.03
CA LEU A 31 6.76 6.24 -3.21
C LEU A 31 6.54 5.99 -1.72
N LEU A 32 5.34 5.52 -1.34
CA LEU A 32 5.04 5.16 0.04
C LEU A 32 5.96 4.04 0.54
N LEU A 33 6.10 2.96 -0.23
CA LEU A 33 6.92 1.80 0.10
C LEU A 33 8.40 2.19 0.32
N LYS A 34 8.95 3.04 -0.56
CA LYS A 34 10.33 3.55 -0.43
C LYS A 34 10.55 4.39 0.82
N GLY A 35 9.49 5.03 1.33
CA GLY A 35 9.54 5.88 2.52
C GLY A 35 9.13 5.18 3.82
N LEU A 36 8.90 3.87 3.81
CA LEU A 36 8.55 3.14 5.02
C LEU A 36 9.77 2.90 5.91
N GLU A 37 9.59 3.16 7.20
CA GLU A 37 10.59 2.92 8.23
C GLU A 37 10.05 1.98 9.31
N VAL A 38 10.94 1.35 10.07
CA VAL A 38 10.56 0.55 11.25
C VAL A 38 10.09 1.46 12.36
N GLN A 39 8.79 1.45 12.63
CA GLN A 39 8.21 2.22 13.73
C GLN A 39 8.27 1.47 15.04
N ALA A 40 7.99 0.16 15.01
CA ALA A 40 7.99 -0.66 16.21
C ALA A 40 8.17 -2.13 15.85
N LEU A 41 8.66 -2.88 16.83
CA LEU A 41 8.82 -4.32 16.77
C LEU A 41 8.14 -4.93 17.99
N TYR A 42 7.44 -6.05 17.80
CA TYR A 42 6.78 -6.76 18.90
C TYR A 42 7.15 -8.24 18.85
N ARG A 43 7.16 -8.89 20.02
CA ARG A 43 7.34 -10.33 20.13
C ARG A 43 6.07 -10.97 20.67
N GLU A 44 5.53 -11.89 19.88
CA GLU A 44 4.36 -12.71 20.21
C GLU A 44 4.71 -14.17 19.90
N GLU A 45 4.70 -15.04 20.91
CA GLU A 45 4.84 -16.50 20.75
C GLU A 45 5.97 -16.98 19.81
N GLY A 46 7.13 -16.30 19.84
CA GLY A 46 8.30 -16.64 19.00
C GLY A 46 8.31 -15.98 17.61
N VAL A 47 7.22 -15.34 17.21
CA VAL A 47 7.13 -14.50 16.02
C VAL A 47 7.51 -13.06 16.36
N THR A 48 8.23 -12.40 15.44
CA THR A 48 8.48 -10.95 15.56
C THR A 48 7.56 -10.20 14.62
N LEU A 49 6.68 -9.36 15.15
CA LEU A 49 5.86 -8.46 14.35
C LEU A 49 6.63 -7.17 14.06
N VAL A 50 6.50 -6.68 12.83
CA VAL A 50 7.17 -5.48 12.33
C VAL A 50 6.11 -4.50 11.88
N LEU A 51 6.08 -3.35 12.55
CA LEU A 51 5.24 -2.23 12.17
C LEU A 51 6.05 -1.25 11.32
N LEU A 52 5.62 -1.08 10.07
CA LEU A 52 6.24 -0.19 9.10
C LEU A 52 5.34 1.00 8.80
N GLY A 53 5.94 2.17 8.69
CA GLY A 53 5.19 3.39 8.44
C GLY A 53 6.06 4.63 8.31
N ARG A 54 5.40 5.78 8.17
CA ARG A 54 6.04 7.10 8.21
C ARG A 54 5.14 8.08 8.97
N GLY A 55 5.51 8.41 10.21
CA GLY A 55 4.66 9.15 11.16
C GLY A 55 3.45 8.35 11.68
N ARG A 56 2.81 7.54 10.82
CA ARG A 56 1.70 6.62 11.11
C ARG A 56 1.99 5.22 10.56
N PRO A 57 1.41 4.14 11.12
CA PRO A 57 1.62 2.79 10.64
C PRO A 57 0.81 2.51 9.38
N TYR A 58 1.42 1.89 8.38
CA TYR A 58 0.77 1.56 7.10
C TYR A 58 0.87 0.07 6.73
N LEU A 59 1.81 -0.66 7.33
CA LEU A 59 2.06 -2.05 6.98
C LEU A 59 2.51 -2.84 8.21
N LEU A 60 1.93 -4.02 8.41
CA LEU A 60 2.25 -4.94 9.48
C LEU A 60 2.67 -6.27 8.88
N LEU A 61 3.85 -6.74 9.26
CA LEU A 61 4.45 -7.97 8.77
C LEU A 61 4.82 -8.85 9.95
N ALA A 62 4.76 -10.17 9.76
CA ALA A 62 5.41 -11.11 10.66
C ALA A 62 6.82 -11.45 10.16
N LEU A 63 7.74 -11.74 11.08
CA LEU A 63 9.05 -12.30 10.78
C LEU A 63 9.21 -13.64 11.46
N GLU A 64 9.46 -14.64 10.63
CA GLU A 64 9.81 -15.99 11.06
C GLU A 64 11.18 -16.34 10.45
N GLY A 65 12.16 -16.64 11.30
CA GLY A 65 13.54 -16.88 10.83
C GLY A 65 14.15 -15.73 10.01
N GLY A 66 13.70 -14.48 10.24
CA GLY A 66 14.13 -13.31 9.48
C GLY A 66 13.44 -13.11 8.13
N ARG A 67 12.48 -13.96 7.77
CA ARG A 67 11.71 -13.84 6.52
C ARG A 67 10.39 -13.13 6.76
N PRO A 68 10.04 -12.09 5.99
CA PRO A 68 8.75 -11.43 6.09
C PRO A 68 7.63 -12.33 5.57
N LEU A 69 6.55 -12.37 6.33
CA LEU A 69 5.33 -13.12 6.07
C LEU A 69 4.11 -12.20 6.23
N PRO A 70 3.02 -12.47 5.49
CA PRO A 70 1.76 -11.78 5.70
C PRO A 70 1.23 -12.02 7.11
N TYR A 71 0.73 -10.96 7.73
CA TYR A 71 0.08 -11.00 9.03
C TYR A 71 -1.25 -10.25 8.95
N ALA A 72 -2.34 -10.94 9.30
CA ALA A 72 -3.69 -10.38 9.30
C ALA A 72 -4.27 -10.20 10.72
N GLY A 73 -3.49 -10.53 11.74
CA GLY A 73 -3.90 -10.42 13.13
C GLY A 73 -3.78 -9.00 13.68
N PRO A 74 -4.27 -8.77 14.91
CA PRO A 74 -4.05 -7.52 15.64
C PRO A 74 -2.58 -7.40 16.08
N LEU A 75 -2.08 -6.17 16.21
CA LEU A 75 -0.75 -5.96 16.77
C LEU A 75 -0.74 -6.31 18.27
N ARG A 76 -0.07 -7.40 18.63
CA ARG A 76 0.03 -7.90 20.01
C ARG A 76 1.47 -8.27 20.35
N GLY A 77 1.70 -8.50 21.65
CA GLY A 77 2.98 -8.95 22.17
C GLY A 77 3.79 -7.85 22.84
N ARG A 78 5.01 -8.21 23.25
CA ARG A 78 5.90 -7.30 24.00
C ARG A 78 6.72 -6.43 23.04
N PRO A 79 6.83 -5.12 23.28
CA PRO A 79 7.66 -4.26 22.45
C PRO A 79 9.13 -4.69 22.53
N LEU A 80 9.83 -4.56 21.41
CA LEU A 80 11.26 -4.80 21.28
C LEU A 80 11.97 -3.51 20.88
N GLY A 81 13.26 -3.42 21.23
CA GLY A 81 14.12 -2.36 20.72
C GLY A 81 14.18 -2.35 19.19
N ARG A 82 14.12 -1.15 18.59
CA ARG A 82 14.25 -0.98 17.15
C ARG A 82 15.61 -1.51 16.69
N ARG A 83 15.63 -2.17 15.53
CA ARG A 83 16.84 -2.64 14.86
C ARG A 83 16.66 -2.54 13.34
N PRO A 84 17.75 -2.37 12.59
CA PRO A 84 17.68 -2.41 11.12
C PRO A 84 17.16 -3.77 10.66
N LEU A 85 16.31 -3.76 9.64
CA LEU A 85 15.75 -4.95 9.02
C LEU A 85 16.22 -5.03 7.55
N PRO A 86 17.09 -6.00 7.20
CA PRO A 86 17.76 -6.01 5.91
C PRO A 86 16.83 -6.30 4.72
N PHE A 87 15.65 -6.88 4.97
CA PHE A 87 14.68 -7.18 3.91
C PHE A 87 13.90 -5.95 3.42
N LEU A 88 13.93 -4.82 4.15
CA LEU A 88 13.16 -3.62 3.77
C LEU A 88 13.47 -3.10 2.36
N PRO A 89 14.75 -2.94 1.95
CA PRO A 89 15.07 -2.56 0.57
C PRO A 89 14.70 -3.62 -0.47
N GLU A 90 14.45 -4.88 -0.05
CA GLU A 90 14.00 -5.96 -0.94
C GLU A 90 12.48 -5.94 -1.19
N LEU A 91 11.72 -5.10 -0.48
CA LEU A 91 10.28 -4.99 -0.67
C LEU A 91 9.96 -4.33 -2.02
N THR A 92 9.03 -4.93 -2.75
CA THR A 92 8.55 -4.45 -4.05
C THR A 92 7.03 -4.46 -4.10
N LEU A 93 6.44 -4.02 -5.21
CA LEU A 93 4.99 -4.07 -5.43
C LEU A 93 4.64 -5.05 -6.55
N ALA A 94 3.48 -5.68 -6.45
CA ALA A 94 2.87 -6.35 -7.58
C ALA A 94 2.52 -5.31 -8.67
N ARG A 95 2.54 -5.74 -9.94
CA ARG A 95 2.19 -4.88 -11.09
C ARG A 95 0.68 -4.59 -11.23
N ARG A 96 -0.13 -5.02 -10.26
CA ARG A 96 -1.59 -4.89 -10.27
C ARG A 96 -2.05 -4.22 -8.99
N VAL A 97 -3.08 -3.40 -9.13
CA VAL A 97 -3.80 -2.74 -8.05
C VAL A 97 -5.17 -3.37 -7.98
N LEU A 98 -5.64 -3.65 -6.76
CA LEU A 98 -7.01 -4.05 -6.55
C LEU A 98 -7.83 -2.79 -6.26
N LEU A 99 -8.89 -2.59 -7.05
CA LEU A 99 -9.85 -1.52 -6.85
C LEU A 99 -11.02 -2.10 -6.05
N LEU A 100 -11.31 -1.50 -4.90
CA LEU A 100 -12.44 -1.85 -4.05
C LEU A 100 -13.32 -0.61 -3.88
N GLU A 101 -14.56 -0.80 -3.41
CA GLU A 101 -15.45 0.31 -3.11
C GLU A 101 -14.82 1.19 -2.02
N GLY A 102 -14.32 2.36 -2.42
CA GLY A 102 -13.75 3.38 -1.52
C GLY A 102 -12.26 3.26 -1.21
N GLU A 103 -11.51 2.32 -1.81
CA GLU A 103 -10.05 2.27 -1.63
C GLU A 103 -9.30 1.52 -2.72
N TYR A 104 -8.01 1.82 -2.84
CA TYR A 104 -7.05 1.07 -3.64
C TYR A 104 -6.15 0.21 -2.76
N ARG A 105 -5.84 -1.01 -3.22
CA ARG A 105 -4.90 -1.91 -2.55
C ARG A 105 -3.73 -2.27 -3.44
N CYS A 106 -2.53 -2.02 -2.92
CA CYS A 106 -1.26 -2.39 -3.53
C CYS A 106 -0.64 -3.56 -2.77
N LEU A 107 -0.38 -4.67 -3.47
CA LEU A 107 0.23 -5.85 -2.85
C LEU A 107 1.74 -5.64 -2.72
N VAL A 108 2.25 -5.74 -1.50
CA VAL A 108 3.68 -5.67 -1.18
C VAL A 108 4.27 -7.07 -1.29
N LEU A 109 5.38 -7.16 -2.00
CA LEU A 109 6.08 -8.42 -2.28
C LEU A 109 7.45 -8.42 -1.61
N HIS A 110 7.86 -9.59 -1.14
CA HIS A 110 9.25 -9.91 -0.83
C HIS A 110 9.63 -11.17 -1.61
N ARG A 111 10.64 -11.07 -2.49
CA ARG A 111 11.10 -12.18 -3.36
C ARG A 111 9.94 -12.87 -4.10
N GLY A 112 9.02 -12.07 -4.65
CA GLY A 112 7.87 -12.55 -5.43
C GLY A 112 6.67 -13.08 -4.62
N ARG A 113 6.75 -13.10 -3.28
CA ARG A 113 5.63 -13.52 -2.41
C ARG A 113 4.94 -12.33 -1.79
N VAL A 114 3.61 -12.34 -1.74
CA VAL A 114 2.83 -11.30 -1.04
C VAL A 114 3.11 -11.39 0.46
N VAL A 115 3.57 -10.27 1.03
CA VAL A 115 3.86 -10.15 2.47
C VAL A 115 2.99 -9.10 3.15
N GLY A 116 2.29 -8.25 2.40
CA GLY A 116 1.34 -7.31 2.99
C GLY A 116 0.64 -6.46 1.95
N VAL A 117 -0.14 -5.50 2.42
CA VAL A 117 -1.01 -4.66 1.57
C VAL A 117 -0.91 -3.22 2.03
N LEU A 118 -0.59 -2.32 1.11
CA LEU A 118 -0.75 -0.88 1.31
C LEU A 118 -2.12 -0.45 0.80
N ARG A 119 -2.78 0.42 1.57
CA ARG A 119 -4.11 0.94 1.28
C ARG A 119 -4.01 2.42 0.99
N LEU A 120 -4.67 2.86 -0.08
CA LEU A 120 -4.82 4.27 -0.41
C LEU A 120 -6.33 4.59 -0.52
N ASP A 121 -6.71 5.79 -0.11
CA ASP A 121 -8.06 6.29 -0.33
C ASP A 121 -8.25 6.77 -1.79
N PRO A 122 -9.46 7.20 -2.19
CA PRO A 122 -9.71 7.73 -3.54
C PRO A 122 -8.92 9.00 -3.89
N SER A 123 -8.29 9.65 -2.91
CA SER A 123 -7.40 10.81 -3.09
C SER A 123 -5.93 10.41 -3.17
N LEU A 124 -5.61 9.11 -3.14
CA LEU A 124 -4.26 8.54 -3.07
C LEU A 124 -3.50 8.85 -1.79
N GLU A 125 -4.21 9.22 -0.72
CA GLU A 125 -3.61 9.35 0.60
C GLU A 125 -3.54 7.98 1.28
N PRO A 126 -2.44 7.69 1.99
CA PRO A 126 -2.24 6.39 2.62
C PRO A 126 -3.17 6.23 3.82
N ILE A 127 -3.94 5.13 3.80
CA ILE A 127 -4.83 4.77 4.91
C ILE A 127 -3.99 4.07 5.98
N PRO A 128 -3.91 4.59 7.22
CA PRO A 128 -3.19 3.94 8.30
C PRO A 128 -3.79 2.59 8.70
N LEU A 129 -3.00 1.77 9.37
CA LEU A 129 -3.51 0.61 10.09
C LEU A 129 -4.31 1.06 11.31
N GLU A 130 -5.50 0.49 11.47
CA GLU A 130 -6.32 0.63 12.67
C GLU A 130 -6.41 -0.71 13.40
N PRO A 131 -6.37 -0.73 14.74
CA PRO A 131 -6.15 0.42 15.63
C PRO A 131 -4.68 0.92 15.58
N PRO A 132 -4.42 2.21 15.92
CA PRO A 132 -3.06 2.66 16.15
C PRO A 132 -2.41 1.78 17.23
N PRO A 133 -1.10 1.45 17.13
CA PRO A 133 -0.40 0.75 18.19
C PRO A 133 -0.62 1.54 19.49
N GLY A 134 -1.21 0.89 20.49
CA GLY A 134 -1.33 1.46 21.82
C GLY A 134 0.05 1.79 22.40
N PRO A 135 0.13 2.80 23.29
CA PRO A 135 1.38 3.18 23.95
C PRO A 135 2.03 2.00 24.70
#